data_AF-A0A499VJY2-F1
#
_entry.id   AF-A0A499VJY2-F1
#
_cell.length_a   1.000
_cell.length_b   1.000
_cell.length_c   1.000
_cell.angle_alpha   90.00
_cell.angle_beta   90.00
_cell.angle_gamma   90.00
#
_symmetry.space_group_name_H-M   'P 1'
#
loop_
_entity.id
_entity.type
_entity.pdbx_description
1 polymer ?
#
loop_
_entity_poly.entity_id
_entity_poly.type
_entity_poly.pdbx_seq_one_letter_code
_entity_poly.pdbx_strand_id
1 'polypeptide(L)'
;MEAAERAVSRSGDRWGAVYSQGEYEEFEEALDGQYTGVGLWARRERDGRIEVSRVQSGSPAAAAGIREGDRLRTVDGENVAGKPVTDVVSLLRGDAGDAAAGTRVRLGLARGTHAWDETVRRARLSTDPVTVRRLADDVTVIKVAAFTKGSGDRVRAAVADAPHADGIVLDLRGNSGGLVTEAVTAASAFLDGGLVATYDVNGEQCALHADSGADTTRPLVALVDGGTMSAAELLTGALQDRGRAVVVGTRTFGKGSVQMPSRLPGGSVAELTVGHYRTPSGHSVDGRGITPDLEADTEALERAGTVLSGLGDPS
;
A
#
# COMPACT_ATOMS: atom_id res chain seq x y z
N MET A 1 -9.78 -27.13 1.51
CA MET A 1 -9.11 -26.23 0.55
C MET A 1 -9.64 -26.42 -0.86
N GLU A 2 -9.29 -27.49 -1.59
CA GLU A 2 -9.73 -27.67 -3.00
C GLU A 2 -11.23 -27.54 -3.25
N ALA A 3 -12.08 -28.05 -2.35
CA ALA A 3 -13.54 -27.93 -2.50
C ALA A 3 -14.00 -26.48 -2.39
N ALA A 4 -13.36 -25.68 -1.53
CA ALA A 4 -13.65 -24.26 -1.38
C ALA A 4 -13.14 -23.48 -2.60
N GLU A 5 -11.92 -23.74 -3.07
CA GLU A 5 -11.38 -23.13 -4.30
C GLU A 5 -12.29 -23.39 -5.51
N ARG A 6 -12.75 -24.63 -5.67
CA ARG A 6 -13.71 -24.98 -6.73
C ARG A 6 -15.04 -24.24 -6.58
N ALA A 7 -15.52 -24.04 -5.35
CA ALA A 7 -16.76 -23.30 -5.10
C ALA A 7 -16.62 -21.81 -5.41
N VAL A 8 -15.53 -21.18 -4.96
CA VAL A 8 -15.22 -19.77 -5.24
C VAL A 8 -15.00 -19.55 -6.74
N SER A 9 -14.21 -20.40 -7.39
CA SER A 9 -14.01 -20.31 -8.85
C SER A 9 -15.31 -20.42 -9.64
N ARG A 10 -16.26 -21.25 -9.18
CA ARG A 10 -17.57 -21.43 -9.83
C ARG A 10 -18.59 -20.33 -9.51
N SER A 11 -18.37 -19.49 -8.50
CA SER A 11 -19.30 -18.42 -8.15
C SER A 11 -19.32 -17.29 -9.18
N GLY A 12 -18.26 -17.17 -10.00
CA GLY A 12 -18.07 -16.05 -10.92
C GLY A 12 -17.62 -14.77 -10.22
N ASP A 13 -17.32 -14.83 -8.92
CA ASP A 13 -16.73 -13.72 -8.18
C ASP A 13 -15.30 -13.48 -8.67
N ARG A 14 -15.11 -12.37 -9.41
CA ARG A 14 -13.83 -11.97 -9.98
C ARG A 14 -12.73 -11.81 -8.93
N TRP A 15 -13.12 -11.42 -7.70
CA TRP A 15 -12.18 -11.09 -6.63
C TRP A 15 -12.07 -12.19 -5.60
N GLY A 16 -12.99 -13.17 -5.62
CA GLY A 16 -13.06 -14.25 -4.66
C GLY A 16 -11.75 -15.04 -4.56
N ALA A 17 -11.26 -15.22 -3.35
CA ALA A 17 -10.03 -15.96 -3.06
C ALA A 17 -10.24 -16.98 -1.94
N VAL A 18 -9.42 -18.02 -1.94
CA VAL A 18 -9.32 -18.97 -0.83
C VAL A 18 -7.87 -19.03 -0.41
N TYR A 19 -7.65 -18.90 0.89
CA TYR A 19 -6.35 -18.96 1.52
C TYR A 19 -6.29 -20.21 2.40
N SER A 20 -5.13 -20.86 2.43
CA SER A 20 -4.76 -21.71 3.56
C SER A 20 -4.70 -20.91 4.86
N GLN A 21 -4.56 -21.61 5.99
CA GLN A 21 -4.38 -20.93 7.27
C GLN A 21 -3.12 -20.06 7.26
N GLY A 22 -1.99 -20.60 6.78
CA GLY A 22 -0.71 -19.87 6.73
C GLY A 22 -0.74 -18.67 5.79
N GLU A 23 -1.27 -18.84 4.57
CA GLU A 23 -1.41 -17.73 3.61
C GLU A 23 -2.31 -16.61 4.16
N TYR A 24 -3.38 -16.96 4.89
CA TYR A 24 -4.25 -15.95 5.50
C TYR A 24 -3.58 -15.26 6.69
N GLU A 25 -2.78 -15.98 7.49
CA GLU A 25 -1.97 -15.37 8.56
C GLU A 25 -0.94 -14.38 7.98
N GLU A 26 -0.29 -14.70 6.86
CA GLU A 26 0.60 -13.76 6.15
C GLU A 26 -0.15 -12.55 5.59
N PHE A 27 -1.36 -12.75 5.06
CA PHE A 27 -2.21 -11.66 4.61
C PHE A 27 -2.63 -10.74 5.76
N GLU A 28 -3.02 -11.29 6.91
CA GLU A 28 -3.32 -10.53 8.13
C GLU A 28 -2.07 -9.75 8.62
N GLU A 29 -0.89 -10.37 8.59
CA GLU A 29 0.38 -9.70 8.93
C GLU A 29 0.66 -8.51 7.99
N ALA A 30 0.45 -8.68 6.69
CA ALA A 30 0.61 -7.60 5.72
C ALA A 30 -0.34 -6.42 6.00
N LEU A 31 -1.60 -6.70 6.40
CA LEU A 31 -2.55 -5.67 6.81
C LEU A 31 -2.14 -4.98 8.13
N ASP A 32 -1.45 -5.68 9.02
CA ASP A 32 -0.80 -5.09 10.21
C ASP A 32 0.49 -4.33 9.86
N GLY A 33 0.81 -4.21 8.56
CA GLY A 33 2.03 -3.57 8.06
C GLY A 33 3.29 -4.35 8.40
N GLN A 34 3.14 -5.63 8.76
CA GLN A 34 4.22 -6.55 9.09
C GLN A 34 4.53 -7.47 7.90
N TYR A 35 5.75 -7.97 7.86
CA TYR A 35 6.14 -9.06 6.98
C TYR A 35 7.26 -9.85 7.62
N THR A 36 7.36 -11.14 7.27
CA THR A 36 8.52 -11.95 7.64
C THR A 36 9.64 -11.78 6.61
N GLY A 37 10.86 -11.49 7.05
CA GLY A 37 12.01 -11.35 6.16
C GLY A 37 13.29 -10.95 6.88
N VAL A 38 14.30 -10.53 6.13
CA VAL A 38 15.61 -10.13 6.69
C VAL A 38 15.80 -8.61 6.79
N GLY A 39 14.92 -7.81 6.20
CA GLY A 39 14.92 -6.34 6.29
C GLY A 39 15.86 -5.65 5.32
N LEU A 40 15.88 -6.14 4.09
CA LEU A 40 16.55 -5.51 2.96
C LEU A 40 15.64 -5.49 1.74
N TRP A 41 15.88 -4.55 0.84
CA TRP A 41 15.24 -4.47 -0.47
C TRP A 41 16.27 -4.79 -1.54
N ALA A 42 15.89 -5.62 -2.50
CA ALA A 42 16.72 -5.97 -3.64
C ALA A 42 16.22 -5.26 -4.90
N ARG A 43 17.13 -4.88 -5.78
CA ARG A 43 16.83 -4.44 -7.14
C ARG A 43 17.67 -5.24 -8.13
N ARG A 44 17.12 -5.43 -9.33
CA ARG A 44 17.85 -6.04 -10.44
C ARG A 44 18.53 -4.96 -11.27
N GLU A 45 19.83 -5.10 -11.46
CA GLU A 45 20.61 -4.25 -12.35
C GLU A 45 20.38 -4.60 -13.82
N ARG A 46 20.78 -3.67 -14.71
CA ARG A 46 20.73 -3.89 -16.17
C ARG A 46 21.53 -5.12 -16.63
N ASP A 47 22.60 -5.45 -15.93
CA ASP A 47 23.44 -6.63 -16.19
C ASP A 47 22.90 -7.92 -15.53
N GLY A 48 21.71 -7.86 -14.93
CA GLY A 48 21.04 -8.99 -14.30
C GLY A 48 21.55 -9.35 -12.90
N ARG A 49 22.50 -8.60 -12.35
CA ARG A 49 22.93 -8.77 -10.95
C ARG A 49 21.86 -8.25 -10.00
N ILE A 50 21.83 -8.83 -8.80
CA ILE A 50 20.97 -8.38 -7.72
C ILE A 50 21.79 -7.52 -6.76
N GLU A 51 21.33 -6.30 -6.55
CA GLU A 51 21.92 -5.33 -5.62
C GLU A 51 20.96 -5.06 -4.47
N VAL A 52 21.51 -4.92 -3.27
CA VAL A 52 20.79 -4.41 -2.10
C VAL A 52 20.56 -2.92 -2.31
N SER A 53 19.31 -2.56 -2.58
CA SER A 53 18.86 -1.18 -2.79
C SER A 53 18.58 -0.40 -1.51
N ARG A 54 18.27 -1.09 -0.41
CA ARG A 54 18.01 -0.49 0.90
C ARG A 54 18.16 -1.54 1.99
N VAL A 55 18.56 -1.12 3.18
CA VAL A 55 18.55 -1.95 4.39
C VAL A 55 17.76 -1.21 5.47
N GLN A 56 16.83 -1.92 6.13
CA GLN A 56 16.02 -1.36 7.21
C GLN A 56 16.86 -1.24 8.48
N SER A 57 16.91 -0.07 9.09
CA SER A 57 17.56 0.13 10.39
C SER A 57 16.93 -0.77 11.46
N GLY A 58 17.76 -1.38 12.31
CA GLY A 58 17.30 -2.30 13.35
C GLY A 58 16.89 -3.70 12.85
N SER A 59 17.00 -3.98 11.54
CA SER A 59 16.70 -5.29 10.99
C SER A 59 17.84 -6.31 11.19
N PRO A 60 17.56 -7.62 11.03
CA PRO A 60 18.59 -8.66 10.98
C PRO A 60 19.68 -8.40 9.92
N ALA A 61 19.33 -7.90 8.74
CA ALA A 61 20.28 -7.55 7.69
C ALA A 61 21.21 -6.40 8.13
N ALA A 62 20.66 -5.37 8.79
CA ALA A 62 21.46 -4.27 9.33
C ALA A 62 22.42 -4.75 10.43
N ALA A 63 21.94 -5.60 11.35
CA ALA A 63 22.76 -6.20 12.41
C ALA A 63 23.90 -7.07 11.85
N ALA A 64 23.67 -7.70 10.70
CA ALA A 64 24.65 -8.49 9.96
C ALA A 64 25.65 -7.65 9.13
N GLY A 65 25.55 -6.31 9.17
CA GLY A 65 26.48 -5.41 8.47
C GLY A 65 26.26 -5.30 6.96
N ILE A 66 25.13 -5.79 6.46
CA ILE A 66 24.68 -5.64 5.08
C ILE A 66 24.34 -4.17 4.84
N ARG A 67 24.72 -3.65 3.68
CA ARG A 67 24.53 -2.23 3.31
C ARG A 67 23.94 -2.11 1.91
N GLU A 68 23.36 -0.96 1.66
CA GLU A 68 23.02 -0.53 0.30
C GLU A 68 24.26 -0.59 -0.60
N GLY A 69 24.08 -1.06 -1.83
CA GLY A 69 25.14 -1.31 -2.80
C GLY A 69 25.82 -2.67 -2.67
N ASP A 70 25.52 -3.48 -1.64
CA ASP A 70 26.00 -4.85 -1.57
C ASP A 70 25.38 -5.70 -2.68
N ARG A 71 26.17 -6.54 -3.32
CA ARG A 71 25.68 -7.49 -4.31
C ARG A 71 25.22 -8.78 -3.64
N LEU A 72 23.97 -9.15 -3.84
CA LEU A 72 23.45 -10.46 -3.46
C LEU A 72 23.77 -11.47 -4.57
N ARG A 73 24.60 -12.47 -4.26
CA ARG A 73 25.06 -13.50 -5.19
C ARG A 73 24.29 -14.80 -5.03
N THR A 74 24.03 -15.21 -3.79
CA THR A 74 23.28 -16.44 -3.49
C THR A 74 22.33 -16.28 -2.31
N VAL A 75 21.26 -17.07 -2.30
CA VAL A 75 20.34 -17.24 -1.16
C VAL A 75 20.19 -18.75 -0.93
N ASP A 76 20.55 -19.22 0.27
CA ASP A 76 20.65 -20.64 0.64
C ASP A 76 21.46 -21.50 -0.35
N GLY A 77 22.48 -20.89 -0.97
CA GLY A 77 23.34 -21.52 -1.96
C GLY A 77 22.81 -21.46 -3.39
N GLU A 78 21.58 -21.02 -3.60
CA GLU A 78 21.01 -20.80 -4.93
C GLU A 78 21.51 -19.49 -5.53
N ASN A 79 22.01 -19.52 -6.77
CA ASN A 79 22.46 -18.33 -7.48
C ASN A 79 21.27 -17.44 -7.87
N VAL A 80 21.35 -16.15 -7.53
CA VAL A 80 20.25 -15.20 -7.79
C VAL A 80 20.45 -14.30 -9.01
N ALA A 81 21.60 -14.39 -9.69
CA ALA A 81 21.84 -13.59 -10.88
C ALA A 81 20.90 -14.02 -12.02
N GLY A 82 20.32 -13.04 -12.70
CA GLY A 82 19.37 -13.27 -13.80
C GLY A 82 17.96 -13.64 -13.36
N LYS A 83 17.73 -13.97 -12.08
CA LYS A 83 16.38 -14.23 -11.57
C LYS A 83 15.53 -12.96 -11.56
N PRO A 84 14.20 -13.08 -11.74
CA PRO A 84 13.25 -12.04 -11.37
C PRO A 84 13.48 -11.61 -9.92
N VAL A 85 13.40 -10.30 -9.65
CA VAL A 85 13.61 -9.78 -8.29
C VAL A 85 12.57 -10.32 -7.31
N THR A 86 11.35 -10.62 -7.79
CA THR A 86 10.27 -11.24 -7.04
C THR A 86 10.68 -12.58 -6.45
N ASP A 87 11.31 -13.44 -7.25
CA ASP A 87 11.75 -14.77 -6.81
C ASP A 87 12.82 -14.64 -5.72
N VAL A 88 13.72 -13.66 -5.87
CA VAL A 88 14.76 -13.39 -4.87
C VAL A 88 14.16 -12.89 -3.57
N VAL A 89 13.16 -12.02 -3.63
CA VAL A 89 12.40 -11.57 -2.45
C VAL A 89 11.71 -12.75 -1.77
N SER A 90 11.06 -13.63 -2.52
CA SER A 90 10.42 -14.82 -1.97
C SER A 90 11.40 -15.78 -1.29
N LEU A 91 12.61 -15.96 -1.82
CA LEU A 91 13.67 -16.72 -1.14
C LEU A 91 14.09 -16.07 0.19
N LEU A 92 14.23 -14.74 0.20
CA LEU A 92 14.60 -13.99 1.41
C LEU A 92 13.51 -14.05 2.49
N ARG A 93 12.23 -14.05 2.10
CA ARG A 93 11.09 -14.20 3.00
C ARG A 93 10.83 -15.66 3.40
N GLY A 94 11.22 -16.60 2.55
CA GLY A 94 11.05 -18.04 2.76
C GLY A 94 9.66 -18.55 2.42
N ASP A 95 8.95 -17.85 1.51
CA ASP A 95 7.57 -18.13 1.10
C ASP A 95 7.39 -19.59 0.62
N ALA A 96 8.36 -20.12 -0.13
CA ALA A 96 8.27 -21.48 -0.69
C ALA A 96 8.28 -22.62 0.37
N GLY A 97 8.60 -22.30 1.63
CA GLY A 97 8.62 -23.26 2.73
C GLY A 97 7.91 -22.77 3.98
N ASP A 98 7.03 -21.78 3.86
CA ASP A 98 6.29 -21.16 4.96
C ASP A 98 7.20 -20.79 6.15
N ALA A 99 8.38 -20.22 5.84
CA ALA A 99 9.44 -20.05 6.82
C ALA A 99 9.07 -18.98 7.86
N ALA A 100 8.69 -19.44 9.06
CA ALA A 100 8.38 -18.54 10.16
C ALA A 100 9.55 -17.63 10.58
N ALA A 101 9.21 -16.51 11.23
CA ALA A 101 10.20 -15.68 11.91
C ALA A 101 11.06 -16.51 12.88
N GLY A 102 12.37 -16.24 12.89
CA GLY A 102 13.37 -16.98 13.66
C GLY A 102 14.16 -18.01 12.85
N THR A 103 13.63 -18.45 11.70
CA THR A 103 14.36 -19.28 10.72
C THR A 103 15.59 -18.54 10.18
N ARG A 104 16.53 -19.28 9.60
CA ARG A 104 17.79 -18.72 9.08
C ARG A 104 17.83 -18.82 7.55
N VAL A 105 18.55 -17.89 6.94
CA VAL A 105 18.86 -17.87 5.52
C VAL A 105 20.34 -17.51 5.35
N ARG A 106 21.04 -18.24 4.49
CA ARG A 106 22.46 -17.98 4.18
C ARG A 106 22.55 -17.15 2.91
N LEU A 107 23.13 -15.97 3.02
CA LEU A 107 23.28 -15.00 1.93
C LEU A 107 24.74 -14.97 1.47
N GLY A 108 24.99 -15.22 0.20
CA GLY A 108 26.29 -14.95 -0.42
C GLY A 108 26.33 -13.51 -0.90
N LEU A 109 27.20 -12.69 -0.31
CA LEU A 109 27.28 -11.25 -0.53
C LEU A 109 28.61 -10.86 -1.19
N ALA A 110 28.66 -9.69 -1.81
CA ALA A 110 29.90 -9.08 -2.26
C ALA A 110 29.86 -7.55 -2.19
N ARG A 111 30.99 -6.94 -1.82
CA ARG A 111 31.22 -5.50 -1.76
C ARG A 111 32.59 -5.21 -2.34
N GLY A 112 32.63 -4.59 -3.53
CA GLY A 112 33.87 -4.44 -4.28
C GLY A 112 34.48 -5.82 -4.61
N THR A 113 35.73 -6.04 -4.20
CA THR A 113 36.45 -7.31 -4.38
C THR A 113 36.23 -8.31 -3.25
N HIS A 114 35.62 -7.89 -2.14
CA HIS A 114 35.36 -8.75 -0.99
C HIS A 114 34.06 -9.52 -1.18
N ALA A 115 34.11 -10.83 -0.96
CA ALA A 115 33.00 -11.75 -1.06
C ALA A 115 32.93 -12.60 0.21
N TRP A 116 31.75 -12.70 0.81
CA TRP A 116 31.52 -13.47 2.03
C TRP A 116 30.14 -14.12 2.02
N ASP A 117 29.94 -15.05 2.95
CA ASP A 117 28.63 -15.63 3.25
C ASP A 117 28.20 -15.16 4.64
N GLU A 118 26.93 -14.82 4.79
CA GLU A 118 26.35 -14.32 6.04
C GLU A 118 25.06 -15.07 6.36
N THR A 119 24.89 -15.53 7.60
CA THR A 119 23.66 -16.23 8.00
C THR A 119 22.77 -15.30 8.78
N VAL A 120 21.70 -14.86 8.14
CA VAL A 120 20.76 -13.89 8.71
C VAL A 120 19.52 -14.62 9.22
N ARG A 121 18.96 -14.17 10.34
CA ARG A 121 17.66 -14.66 10.81
C ARG A 121 16.54 -13.88 10.16
N ARG A 122 15.48 -14.58 9.76
CA ARG A 122 14.21 -13.95 9.42
C ARG A 122 13.57 -13.40 10.69
N ALA A 123 12.98 -12.22 10.62
CA ALA A 123 12.24 -11.58 11.70
C ALA A 123 10.92 -11.02 11.16
N ARG A 124 9.97 -10.77 12.06
CA ARG A 124 8.82 -9.92 11.75
C ARG A 124 9.29 -8.47 11.70
N LEU A 125 9.05 -7.82 10.57
CA LEU A 125 9.51 -6.48 10.26
C LEU A 125 8.33 -5.61 9.86
N SER A 126 8.36 -4.34 10.26
CA SER A 126 7.33 -3.38 9.88
C SER A 126 7.70 -2.64 8.60
N THR A 127 6.71 -2.37 7.78
CA THR A 127 6.76 -1.36 6.73
C THR A 127 6.37 0.00 7.28
N ASP A 128 6.84 1.07 6.63
CA ASP A 128 6.31 2.39 6.89
C ASP A 128 5.30 2.75 5.77
N PRO A 129 3.98 2.58 6.01
CA PRO A 129 2.96 2.81 5.00
C PRO A 129 2.82 4.29 4.62
N VAL A 130 3.27 5.23 5.48
CA VAL A 130 3.10 6.67 5.29
C VAL A 130 4.46 7.35 5.36
N THR A 131 4.88 7.97 4.27
CA THR A 131 6.14 8.72 4.22
C THR A 131 5.87 10.18 3.89
N VAL A 132 6.60 11.08 4.56
CA VAL A 132 6.44 12.53 4.39
C VAL A 132 7.72 13.10 3.82
N ARG A 133 7.60 13.96 2.81
CA ARG A 133 8.70 14.78 2.31
C ARG A 133 8.21 16.18 2.01
N ARG A 134 9.04 17.18 2.32
CA ARG A 134 8.78 18.57 1.98
C ARG A 134 9.51 18.94 0.69
N LEU A 135 8.84 19.67 -0.20
CA LEU A 135 9.42 20.26 -1.40
C LEU A 135 9.80 21.72 -1.13
N ALA A 136 10.62 22.29 -2.02
CA ALA A 136 11.11 23.67 -1.85
C ALA A 136 10.00 24.74 -1.95
N ASP A 137 8.86 24.41 -2.58
CA ASP A 137 7.78 25.36 -2.91
C ASP A 137 6.64 25.36 -1.88
N ASP A 138 6.96 25.23 -0.59
CA ASP A 138 5.95 25.16 0.50
C ASP A 138 4.88 24.07 0.24
N VAL A 139 5.35 22.90 -0.20
CA VAL A 139 4.48 21.73 -0.42
C VAL A 139 4.95 20.59 0.46
N THR A 140 4.03 20.05 1.27
CA THR A 140 4.22 18.81 1.99
C THR A 140 3.57 17.65 1.22
N VAL A 141 4.39 16.68 0.82
CA VAL A 141 3.93 15.45 0.16
C VAL A 141 3.80 14.34 1.19
N ILE A 142 2.58 13.84 1.36
CA ILE A 142 2.27 12.70 2.20
C ILE A 142 1.97 11.52 1.27
N LYS A 143 2.91 10.58 1.18
CA LYS A 143 2.73 9.36 0.38
C LYS A 143 2.18 8.24 1.25
N VAL A 144 1.06 7.66 0.83
CA VAL A 144 0.46 6.47 1.46
C VAL A 144 0.63 5.29 0.52
N ALA A 145 1.51 4.35 0.88
CA ALA A 145 1.81 3.18 0.05
C ALA A 145 0.75 2.07 0.17
N ALA A 146 0.14 1.93 1.35
CA ALA A 146 -0.94 0.98 1.63
C ALA A 146 -1.70 1.41 2.90
N PHE A 147 -2.96 1.00 3.02
CA PHE A 147 -3.79 1.22 4.21
C PHE A 147 -3.63 0.06 5.21
N THR A 148 -2.47 0.00 5.85
CA THR A 148 -2.21 -0.95 6.94
C THR A 148 -2.65 -0.39 8.28
N LYS A 149 -2.70 -1.22 9.31
CA LYS A 149 -3.09 -0.81 10.67
C LYS A 149 -2.29 0.39 11.18
N GLY A 150 -2.99 1.42 11.64
CA GLY A 150 -2.44 2.68 12.12
C GLY A 150 -1.95 3.65 11.03
N SER A 151 -2.13 3.33 9.74
CA SER A 151 -1.77 4.25 8.66
C SER A 151 -2.65 5.49 8.63
N GLY A 152 -3.95 5.38 8.95
CA GLY A 152 -4.87 6.51 9.00
C GLY A 152 -4.46 7.55 10.05
N ASP A 153 -4.09 7.09 11.25
CA ASP A 153 -3.58 7.98 12.30
C ASP A 153 -2.24 8.63 11.92
N ARG A 154 -1.37 7.91 11.21
CA ARG A 154 -0.12 8.50 10.67
C ARG A 154 -0.40 9.56 9.62
N VAL A 155 -1.41 9.39 8.77
CA VAL A 155 -1.84 10.45 7.83
C VAL A 155 -2.34 11.67 8.61
N ARG A 156 -3.20 11.48 9.61
CA ARG A 156 -3.68 12.60 10.45
C ARG A 156 -2.54 13.34 11.14
N ALA A 157 -1.57 12.61 11.71
CA ALA A 157 -0.38 13.20 12.31
C ALA A 157 0.47 13.95 11.27
N ALA A 158 0.72 13.35 10.10
CA ALA A 158 1.47 14.00 9.03
C ALA A 158 0.82 15.30 8.53
N VAL A 159 -0.51 15.35 8.46
CA VAL A 159 -1.26 16.57 8.13
C VAL A 159 -1.13 17.60 9.25
N ALA A 160 -1.26 17.20 10.51
CA ALA A 160 -1.13 18.10 11.66
C ALA A 160 0.28 18.69 11.81
N ASP A 161 1.31 17.89 11.56
CA ASP A 161 2.72 18.29 11.67
C ASP A 161 3.22 19.08 10.46
N ALA A 162 2.52 18.99 9.32
CA ALA A 162 2.86 19.77 8.14
C ALA A 162 2.69 21.28 8.42
N PRO A 163 3.62 22.14 7.97
CA PRO A 163 3.52 23.58 8.18
C PRO A 163 2.17 24.13 7.72
N HIS A 164 1.57 25.04 8.49
CA HIS A 164 0.25 25.59 8.15
C HIS A 164 0.23 26.32 6.81
N ALA A 165 1.34 26.92 6.38
CA ALA A 165 1.47 27.60 5.10
C ALA A 165 1.60 26.62 3.92
N ASP A 166 1.92 25.34 4.18
CA ASP A 166 2.17 24.40 3.10
C ASP A 166 0.87 23.90 2.48
N GLY A 167 0.85 23.80 1.14
CA GLY A 167 -0.12 22.98 0.42
C GLY A 167 0.18 21.49 0.61
N ILE A 168 -0.84 20.64 0.56
CA ILE A 168 -0.69 19.19 0.74
C ILE A 168 -0.85 18.46 -0.59
N VAL A 169 0.12 17.60 -0.90
CA VAL A 169 -0.04 16.56 -1.92
C VAL A 169 -0.20 15.21 -1.23
N LEU A 170 -1.38 14.60 -1.36
CA LEU A 170 -1.63 13.23 -0.94
C LEU A 170 -1.28 12.27 -2.10
N ASP A 171 -0.17 11.56 -2.01
CA ASP A 171 0.30 10.65 -3.06
C ASP A 171 -0.18 9.22 -2.82
N LEU A 172 -1.17 8.78 -3.60
CA LEU A 172 -1.80 7.46 -3.57
C LEU A 172 -1.40 6.58 -4.78
N ARG A 173 -0.39 7.00 -5.55
CA ARG A 173 0.09 6.25 -6.71
C ARG A 173 0.69 4.91 -6.29
N GLY A 174 0.29 3.84 -6.98
CA GLY A 174 0.67 2.47 -6.68
C GLY A 174 0.07 1.89 -5.39
N ASN A 175 -0.85 2.60 -4.72
CA ASN A 175 -1.50 2.12 -3.51
C ASN A 175 -2.66 1.18 -3.85
N SER A 176 -2.46 -0.11 -3.61
CA SER A 176 -3.46 -1.15 -3.92
C SER A 176 -4.63 -1.23 -2.94
N GLY A 177 -4.71 -0.32 -1.97
CA GLY A 177 -5.75 -0.28 -0.93
C GLY A 177 -5.26 -0.83 0.41
N GLY A 178 -6.09 -1.63 1.06
CA GLY A 178 -5.88 -2.16 2.41
C GLY A 178 -7.15 -2.05 3.25
N LEU A 179 -6.99 -1.79 4.54
CA LEU A 179 -8.09 -1.67 5.49
C LEU A 179 -8.95 -0.43 5.17
N VAL A 180 -10.23 -0.66 4.89
CA VAL A 180 -11.22 0.42 4.63
C VAL A 180 -11.32 1.38 5.82
N THR A 181 -11.24 0.87 7.05
CA THR A 181 -11.27 1.69 8.27
C THR A 181 -10.12 2.69 8.31
N GLU A 182 -8.92 2.29 7.90
CA GLU A 182 -7.74 3.17 7.86
C GLU A 182 -7.87 4.25 6.79
N ALA A 183 -8.50 3.94 5.65
CA ALA A 183 -8.82 4.94 4.62
C ALA A 183 -9.87 5.96 5.10
N VAL A 184 -10.87 5.54 5.87
CA VAL A 184 -11.86 6.44 6.49
C VAL A 184 -11.20 7.33 7.55
N THR A 185 -10.31 6.76 8.38
CA THR A 185 -9.53 7.55 9.35
C THR A 185 -8.61 8.55 8.64
N ALA A 186 -7.97 8.17 7.53
CA ALA A 186 -7.18 9.08 6.70
C ALA A 186 -8.05 10.18 6.07
N ALA A 187 -9.26 9.85 5.61
CA ALA A 187 -10.21 10.84 5.08
C ALA A 187 -10.56 11.91 6.11
N SER A 188 -10.64 11.52 7.38
CA SER A 188 -10.90 12.40 8.52
C SER A 188 -9.76 13.37 8.83
N ALA A 189 -8.60 13.27 8.15
CA ALA A 189 -7.58 14.32 8.18
C ALA A 189 -7.95 15.53 7.30
N PHE A 190 -8.83 15.32 6.31
CA PHE A 190 -9.12 16.29 5.25
C PHE A 190 -10.60 16.68 5.17
N LEU A 191 -11.50 15.88 5.72
CA LEU A 191 -12.94 16.09 5.73
C LEU A 191 -13.43 16.32 7.16
N ASP A 192 -14.09 17.44 7.42
CA ASP A 192 -14.68 17.75 8.72
C ASP A 192 -16.06 17.10 8.86
N GLY A 193 -16.09 15.80 9.10
CA GLY A 193 -17.32 15.02 9.18
C GLY A 193 -17.96 14.68 7.83
N GLY A 194 -19.12 14.01 7.87
CA GLY A 194 -19.95 13.69 6.71
C GLY A 194 -19.54 12.40 5.97
N LEU A 195 -20.27 12.08 4.91
CA LEU A 195 -20.13 10.81 4.18
C LEU A 195 -18.77 10.68 3.49
N VAL A 196 -18.16 9.50 3.61
CA VAL A 196 -16.94 9.10 2.88
C VAL A 196 -17.31 8.10 1.79
N ALA A 197 -18.10 7.08 2.13
CA ALA A 197 -18.60 6.11 1.17
C ALA A 197 -19.82 5.38 1.74
N THR A 198 -20.63 4.82 0.85
CA THR A 198 -21.59 3.78 1.23
C THR A 198 -21.11 2.43 0.73
N TYR A 199 -21.53 1.34 1.36
CA TYR A 199 -21.31 0.00 0.85
C TYR A 199 -22.49 -0.88 1.18
N ASP A 200 -22.84 -1.79 0.26
CA ASP A 200 -23.93 -2.75 0.47
C ASP A 200 -23.36 -4.07 0.99
N VAL A 201 -23.95 -4.69 2.02
CA VAL A 201 -23.65 -6.06 2.43
C VAL A 201 -24.93 -6.86 2.42
N ASN A 202 -25.01 -7.90 1.58
CA ASN A 202 -26.20 -8.75 1.47
C ASN A 202 -27.52 -7.98 1.24
N GLY A 203 -27.46 -6.83 0.56
CA GLY A 203 -28.61 -5.97 0.28
C GLY A 203 -28.92 -4.91 1.36
N GLU A 204 -28.15 -4.86 2.46
CA GLU A 204 -28.23 -3.79 3.45
C GLU A 204 -27.17 -2.72 3.17
N GLN A 205 -27.61 -1.47 2.99
CA GLN A 205 -26.71 -0.35 2.76
C GLN A 205 -26.13 0.16 4.08
N CYS A 206 -24.82 0.17 4.19
CA CYS A 206 -24.05 0.79 5.26
C CYS A 206 -23.41 2.10 4.78
N ALA A 207 -23.08 3.00 5.72
CA ALA A 207 -22.46 4.29 5.43
C ALA A 207 -21.25 4.52 6.33
N LEU A 208 -20.15 4.92 5.73
CA LEU A 208 -18.89 5.28 6.38
C LEU A 208 -18.78 6.80 6.42
N HIS A 209 -18.50 7.34 7.60
CA HIS A 209 -18.42 8.78 7.83
C HIS A 209 -17.02 9.17 8.32
N ALA A 210 -16.59 10.35 7.94
CA ALA A 210 -15.39 10.97 8.49
C ALA A 210 -15.68 11.47 9.91
N ASP A 211 -14.66 11.49 10.74
CA ASP A 211 -14.69 12.19 12.03
C ASP A 211 -14.60 13.71 11.81
N SER A 212 -15.02 14.49 12.81
CA SER A 212 -14.87 15.95 12.83
C SER A 212 -13.50 16.40 13.36
N GLY A 213 -13.14 17.66 13.10
CA GLY A 213 -11.89 18.29 13.53
C GLY A 213 -10.77 18.28 12.48
N ALA A 214 -11.12 18.10 11.21
CA ALA A 214 -10.15 18.08 10.12
C ALA A 214 -9.70 19.49 9.71
N ASP A 215 -8.49 19.59 9.15
CA ASP A 215 -8.03 20.79 8.46
C ASP A 215 -8.59 20.83 7.03
N THR A 216 -9.60 21.67 6.86
CA THR A 216 -10.30 21.83 5.58
C THR A 216 -9.85 23.05 4.78
N THR A 217 -8.94 23.88 5.31
CA THR A 217 -8.58 25.17 4.69
C THR A 217 -7.33 25.08 3.83
N ARG A 218 -6.39 24.19 4.15
CA ARG A 218 -5.18 24.02 3.32
C ARG A 218 -5.50 23.50 1.91
N PRO A 219 -4.86 24.03 0.86
CA PRO A 219 -4.95 23.48 -0.49
C PRO A 219 -4.53 22.00 -0.51
N LEU A 220 -5.31 21.17 -1.22
CA LEU A 220 -5.09 19.73 -1.28
C LEU A 220 -5.19 19.22 -2.72
N VAL A 221 -4.17 18.46 -3.12
CA VAL A 221 -4.17 17.69 -4.37
C VAL A 221 -3.96 16.21 -4.04
N ALA A 222 -4.75 15.33 -4.64
CA ALA A 222 -4.57 13.89 -4.56
C ALA A 222 -3.92 13.37 -5.85
N LEU A 223 -2.77 12.69 -5.74
CA LEU A 223 -2.13 12.01 -6.87
C LEU A 223 -2.56 10.56 -6.95
N VAL A 224 -2.97 10.13 -8.14
CA VAL A 224 -3.44 8.76 -8.40
C VAL A 224 -2.86 8.19 -9.68
N ASP A 225 -2.85 6.87 -9.80
CA ASP A 225 -2.51 6.18 -11.04
C ASP A 225 -3.32 4.88 -11.20
N GLY A 226 -3.05 4.12 -12.27
CA GLY A 226 -3.70 2.82 -12.49
C GLY A 226 -3.39 1.75 -11.43
N GLY A 227 -2.45 2.01 -10.52
CA GLY A 227 -2.18 1.17 -9.35
C GLY A 227 -2.97 1.58 -8.10
N THR A 228 -3.57 2.77 -8.08
CA THR A 228 -4.50 3.20 -7.03
C THR A 228 -5.76 2.32 -7.08
N MET A 229 -6.07 1.61 -6.00
CA MET A 229 -7.12 0.59 -5.97
C MET A 229 -7.89 0.56 -4.65
N SER A 230 -9.16 0.15 -4.68
CA SER A 230 -9.96 -0.25 -3.51
C SER A 230 -10.05 0.85 -2.44
N ALA A 231 -9.60 0.63 -1.20
CA ALA A 231 -9.64 1.64 -0.13
C ALA A 231 -8.99 2.99 -0.53
N ALA A 232 -7.99 2.97 -1.42
CA ALA A 232 -7.39 4.20 -1.96
C ALA A 232 -8.32 4.94 -2.93
N GLU A 233 -9.10 4.20 -3.74
CA GLU A 233 -10.13 4.77 -4.62
C GLU A 233 -11.31 5.31 -3.80
N LEU A 234 -11.65 4.65 -2.70
CA LEU A 234 -12.67 5.12 -1.75
C LEU A 234 -12.27 6.49 -1.16
N LEU A 235 -11.05 6.63 -0.65
CA LEU A 235 -10.54 7.91 -0.17
C LEU A 235 -10.52 8.96 -1.28
N THR A 236 -10.00 8.61 -2.46
CA THR A 236 -9.91 9.52 -3.61
C THR A 236 -11.30 10.03 -4.00
N GLY A 237 -12.27 9.13 -4.19
CA GLY A 237 -13.63 9.49 -4.57
C GLY A 237 -14.33 10.34 -3.51
N ALA A 238 -14.09 10.07 -2.22
CA ALA A 238 -14.62 10.88 -1.13
C ALA A 238 -14.10 12.33 -1.17
N LEU A 239 -12.81 12.51 -1.42
CA LEU A 239 -12.20 13.83 -1.51
C LEU A 239 -12.66 14.58 -2.78
N GLN A 240 -12.77 13.87 -3.91
CA GLN A 240 -13.19 14.45 -5.18
C GLN A 240 -14.66 14.87 -5.18
N ASP A 241 -15.58 13.96 -4.84
CA ASP A 241 -17.03 14.21 -4.85
C ASP A 241 -17.43 15.34 -3.90
N ARG A 242 -16.63 15.55 -2.85
CA ARG A 242 -16.86 16.61 -1.85
C ARG A 242 -16.12 17.91 -2.19
N GLY A 243 -15.46 17.97 -3.34
CA GLY A 243 -14.70 19.14 -3.78
C GLY A 243 -13.55 19.50 -2.84
N ARG A 244 -13.04 18.53 -2.06
CA ARG A 244 -12.00 18.79 -1.06
C ARG A 244 -10.59 18.76 -1.67
N ALA A 245 -10.38 17.92 -2.68
CA ALA A 245 -9.11 17.80 -3.38
C ALA A 245 -9.32 17.87 -4.89
N VAL A 246 -8.35 18.44 -5.60
CA VAL A 246 -8.21 18.22 -7.04
C VAL A 246 -7.46 16.91 -7.23
N VAL A 247 -8.02 15.98 -7.99
CA VAL A 247 -7.41 14.69 -8.32
C VAL A 247 -6.59 14.82 -9.61
N VAL A 248 -5.30 14.49 -9.53
CA VAL A 248 -4.35 14.62 -10.65
C VAL A 248 -3.69 13.26 -10.89
N GLY A 249 -3.60 12.83 -12.15
CA GLY A 249 -2.92 11.57 -12.48
C GLY A 249 -3.55 10.82 -13.63
N THR A 250 -3.59 9.49 -13.54
CA THR A 250 -4.32 8.65 -14.49
C THR A 250 -5.53 8.00 -13.83
N ARG A 251 -6.46 7.47 -14.64
CA ARG A 251 -7.60 6.69 -14.14
C ARG A 251 -7.12 5.56 -13.21
N THR A 252 -7.83 5.38 -12.09
CA THR A 252 -7.54 4.34 -11.10
C THR A 252 -8.04 2.96 -11.53
N PHE A 253 -7.69 1.94 -10.75
CA PHE A 253 -7.86 0.54 -11.16
C PHE A 253 -9.31 0.09 -11.37
N GLY A 254 -10.25 0.56 -10.53
CA GLY A 254 -11.67 0.21 -10.61
C GLY A 254 -12.08 -1.02 -9.82
N LYS A 255 -11.54 -1.23 -8.60
CA LYS A 255 -12.01 -2.29 -7.70
C LYS A 255 -13.02 -1.69 -6.72
N GLY A 256 -14.30 -1.86 -7.03
CA GLY A 256 -15.42 -1.31 -6.25
C GLY A 256 -16.04 -2.31 -5.27
N SER A 257 -15.50 -3.52 -5.15
CA SER A 257 -16.04 -4.59 -4.30
C SER A 257 -15.51 -4.52 -2.86
N VAL A 258 -16.36 -4.95 -1.93
CA VAL A 258 -16.00 -5.20 -0.53
C VAL A 258 -15.92 -6.71 -0.35
N GLN A 259 -14.79 -7.19 0.16
CA GLN A 259 -14.58 -8.60 0.44
C GLN A 259 -14.64 -8.85 1.94
N MET A 260 -15.19 -10.00 2.33
CA MET A 260 -15.26 -10.41 3.72
C MET A 260 -14.65 -11.81 3.90
N PRO A 261 -13.69 -11.97 4.82
CA PRO A 261 -13.12 -13.28 5.12
C PRO A 261 -14.10 -14.14 5.91
N SER A 262 -14.24 -15.40 5.50
CA SER A 262 -15.05 -16.42 6.16
C SER A 262 -14.17 -17.63 6.47
N ARG A 263 -13.95 -17.92 7.76
CA ARG A 263 -13.18 -19.10 8.19
C ARG A 263 -13.97 -20.38 7.93
N LEU A 264 -13.34 -21.34 7.28
CA LEU A 264 -13.94 -22.63 6.89
C LEU A 264 -13.49 -23.76 7.83
N PRO A 265 -14.23 -24.89 7.87
CA PRO A 265 -13.77 -26.09 8.55
C PRO A 265 -12.37 -26.51 8.05
N GLY A 266 -11.44 -26.71 8.98
CA GLY A 266 -10.04 -27.04 8.66
C GLY A 266 -9.08 -25.85 8.56
N GLY A 267 -9.51 -24.63 8.91
CA GLY A 267 -8.63 -23.48 9.12
C GLY A 267 -8.38 -22.58 7.90
N SER A 268 -8.73 -23.04 6.69
CA SER A 268 -8.69 -22.20 5.47
C SER A 268 -9.71 -21.06 5.54
N VAL A 269 -9.45 -19.99 4.80
CA VAL A 269 -10.32 -18.80 4.75
C VAL A 269 -10.79 -18.54 3.34
N ALA A 270 -12.08 -18.35 3.13
CA ALA A 270 -12.64 -17.86 1.87
C ALA A 270 -12.90 -16.36 1.99
N GLU A 271 -12.29 -15.56 1.13
CA GLU A 271 -12.53 -14.13 1.04
C GLU A 271 -13.44 -13.86 -0.16
N LEU A 272 -14.69 -13.53 0.14
CA LEU A 272 -15.76 -13.42 -0.86
C LEU A 272 -16.25 -11.98 -0.97
N THR A 273 -16.61 -11.57 -2.17
CA THR A 273 -17.30 -10.31 -2.40
C THR A 273 -18.67 -10.37 -1.74
N VAL A 274 -18.90 -9.49 -0.76
CA VAL A 274 -20.18 -9.37 -0.05
C VAL A 274 -20.98 -8.14 -0.48
N GLY A 275 -20.36 -7.30 -1.31
CA GLY A 275 -20.80 -5.94 -1.49
C GLY A 275 -20.03 -5.13 -2.51
N HIS A 276 -20.58 -3.95 -2.80
CA HIS A 276 -19.91 -2.91 -3.55
C HIS A 276 -20.01 -1.59 -2.81
N TYR A 277 -18.96 -0.78 -2.86
CA TYR A 277 -18.99 0.57 -2.32
C TYR A 277 -19.29 1.61 -3.40
N ARG A 278 -19.82 2.74 -2.94
CA ARG A 278 -20.11 3.91 -3.76
C ARG A 278 -19.51 5.14 -3.11
N THR A 279 -19.06 6.07 -3.94
CA THR A 279 -18.56 7.39 -3.50
C THR A 279 -19.72 8.26 -2.97
N PRO A 280 -19.46 9.41 -2.31
CA PRO A 280 -20.52 10.25 -1.75
C PRO A 280 -21.57 10.73 -2.76
N SER A 281 -21.22 10.94 -4.02
CA SER A 281 -22.15 11.27 -5.11
C SER A 281 -22.90 10.05 -5.68
N GLY A 282 -22.66 8.86 -5.14
CA GLY A 282 -23.31 7.60 -5.52
C GLY A 282 -22.65 6.86 -6.69
N HIS A 283 -21.47 7.31 -7.14
CA HIS A 283 -20.75 6.67 -8.25
C HIS A 283 -20.23 5.30 -7.84
N SER A 284 -20.41 4.32 -8.74
CA SER A 284 -19.76 3.02 -8.62
C SER A 284 -18.36 3.09 -9.19
N VAL A 285 -17.39 2.60 -8.43
CA VAL A 285 -15.98 2.49 -8.85
C VAL A 285 -15.72 1.21 -9.63
N ASP A 286 -16.56 0.18 -9.47
CA ASP A 286 -16.29 -1.16 -9.99
C ASP A 286 -16.25 -1.19 -11.53
N GLY A 287 -15.11 -1.65 -12.06
CA GLY A 287 -14.84 -1.72 -13.51
C GLY A 287 -14.60 -0.37 -14.20
N ARG A 288 -14.68 0.76 -13.47
CA ARG A 288 -14.54 2.12 -14.03
C ARG A 288 -13.37 2.89 -13.45
N GLY A 289 -13.10 2.72 -12.15
CA GLY A 289 -12.17 3.56 -11.41
C GLY A 289 -12.70 4.98 -11.20
N ILE A 290 -11.89 5.78 -10.53
CA ILE A 290 -12.01 7.23 -10.41
C ILE A 290 -11.27 7.86 -11.59
N THR A 291 -11.95 8.79 -12.28
CA THR A 291 -11.32 9.60 -13.33
C THR A 291 -10.76 10.86 -12.70
N PRO A 292 -9.46 11.16 -12.90
CA PRO A 292 -8.85 12.36 -12.32
C PRO A 292 -9.47 13.62 -12.92
N ASP A 293 -9.49 14.71 -12.15
CA ASP A 293 -9.92 16.04 -12.62
C ASP A 293 -8.93 16.59 -13.67
N LEU A 294 -7.65 16.25 -13.51
CA LEU A 294 -6.58 16.58 -14.44
C LEU A 294 -5.74 15.35 -14.79
N GLU A 295 -5.76 14.96 -16.07
CA GLU A 295 -4.94 13.86 -16.55
C GLU A 295 -3.44 14.24 -16.58
N ALA A 296 -2.61 13.34 -16.03
CA ALA A 296 -1.16 13.46 -15.94
C ALA A 296 -0.53 12.07 -15.83
N ASP A 297 0.22 11.66 -16.85
CA ASP A 297 0.96 10.39 -16.85
C ASP A 297 2.41 10.62 -16.37
N THR A 298 3.12 11.53 -17.03
CA THR A 298 4.44 12.01 -16.61
C THR A 298 4.34 13.30 -15.79
N GLU A 299 5.31 13.52 -14.90
CA GLU A 299 5.43 14.79 -14.13
C GLU A 299 4.19 15.12 -13.28
N ALA A 300 3.39 14.11 -12.90
CA ALA A 300 2.16 14.30 -12.14
C ALA A 300 2.37 15.11 -10.84
N LEU A 301 3.52 14.93 -10.18
CA LEU A 301 3.89 15.70 -9.01
C LEU A 301 4.13 17.19 -9.31
N GLU A 302 4.80 17.51 -10.41
CA GLU A 302 5.07 18.89 -10.82
C GLU A 302 3.77 19.59 -11.21
N ARG A 303 2.87 18.86 -11.90
CA ARG A 303 1.51 19.31 -12.19
C ARG A 303 0.71 19.55 -10.92
N ALA A 304 0.80 18.67 -9.92
CA ALA A 304 0.16 18.89 -8.62
C ALA A 304 0.68 20.15 -7.92
N GLY A 305 1.98 20.42 -7.96
CA GLY A 305 2.54 21.68 -7.46
C GLY A 305 1.97 22.90 -8.19
N THR A 306 1.84 22.82 -9.52
CA THR A 306 1.21 23.88 -10.32
C THR A 306 -0.25 24.09 -9.93
N VAL A 307 -1.03 23.02 -9.76
CA VAL A 307 -2.43 23.09 -9.31
C VAL A 307 -2.52 23.73 -7.92
N LEU A 308 -1.68 23.31 -6.96
CA LEU A 308 -1.64 23.90 -5.62
C LEU A 308 -1.39 25.41 -5.68
N SER A 309 -0.43 25.86 -6.49
CA SER A 309 -0.15 27.29 -6.65
C SER A 309 -1.34 28.11 -7.18
N GLY A 310 -2.24 27.47 -7.94
CA GLY A 310 -3.47 28.08 -8.46
C GLY A 310 -4.66 28.04 -7.49
N LEU A 311 -4.65 27.15 -6.49
CA LEU A 311 -5.70 27.05 -5.47
C LEU A 311 -5.61 28.17 -4.42
N GLY A 312 -4.49 28.89 -4.37
CA GLY A 312 -4.25 30.02 -3.47
C GLY A 312 -3.77 29.59 -2.07
N ASP A 313 -3.56 30.58 -1.20
CA ASP A 313 -3.11 30.34 0.17
C ASP A 313 -4.25 29.76 1.05
N PRO A 314 -3.93 29.03 2.13
CA PRO A 314 -4.92 28.60 3.11
C PRO A 314 -5.73 29.79 3.63
N SER A 315 -7.05 29.72 3.56
CA SER A 315 -7.99 30.75 4.02
C SER A 315 -8.25 30.72 5.52
#